data_AF-W0EUW6-F1
#
_entry.id   AF-W0EUW6-F1
#
_cell.length_a   1.000
_cell.length_b   1.000
_cell.length_c   1.000
_cell.angle_alpha   90.00
_cell.angle_beta   90.00
_cell.angle_gamma   90.00
#
_symmetry.space_group_name_H-M   'P 1'
#
loop_
_entity.id
_entity.type
_entity.pdbx_description
1 polymer ?
#
loop_
_entity_poly.entity_id
_entity_poly.type
_entity_poly.pdbx_seq_one_letter_code
_entity_poly.pdbx_strand_id
1 'polypeptide(L)'
;MLKSSEIDKEKIIFLLGGHDLEMCTIKELLCEQGVRYFDAGLRWDNARLSAYAPVLEQYGNSPDWTICGVELEADVPKPRKYKVIDHHNENSDKPSALEQVAEILRVPLDRYQQLVAANDKGYIKAMTDAGLQVTDAEIKDIRRRDREAQGVTDRDERLAQMAIYDHKEDCGELVIVKALSPKFSPICDRLYPYDNLLIYMDDRWCFYGKKTDQVRQLFTQKESVYLYSGKEYVGLKDGAVSKEKVQSMVNRIRRVFFRSYHIFYFPFRWSLNGDKERVFSKQVDLSRIPISDYSQWRRVQLDPAEVCRPRDAK
;
A
#
# COMPACT_ATOMS: atom_id res chain seq x y z
N MET A 1 32.50 11.22 28.44
CA MET A 1 31.68 11.71 27.30
C MET A 1 32.54 11.63 26.05
N LEU A 2 32.35 10.59 25.24
CA LEU A 2 33.07 10.43 23.97
C LEU A 2 32.51 11.45 22.97
N LYS A 3 33.38 12.32 22.44
CA LYS A 3 33.03 13.21 21.34
C LYS A 3 32.61 12.34 20.15
N SER A 4 31.38 12.55 19.68
CA SER A 4 30.93 12.05 18.36
C SER A 4 32.00 12.46 17.35
N SER A 5 32.60 11.46 16.69
CA SER A 5 33.50 11.69 15.57
C SER A 5 32.82 12.60 14.56
N GLU A 6 33.43 13.74 14.23
CA GLU A 6 33.01 14.53 13.07
C GLU A 6 32.97 13.60 11.86
N ILE A 7 31.78 13.44 11.29
CA ILE A 7 31.60 12.76 10.03
C ILE A 7 32.20 13.69 8.98
N ASP A 8 33.38 13.33 8.47
CA ASP A 8 34.05 14.04 7.41
C ASP A 8 33.30 13.79 6.09
N LYS A 9 32.50 14.77 5.65
CA LYS A 9 31.70 14.69 4.42
C LYS A 9 32.55 14.39 3.18
N GLU A 10 33.83 14.75 3.21
CA GLU A 10 34.78 14.47 2.10
C GLU A 10 35.19 12.99 2.04
N LYS A 11 34.89 12.22 3.08
CA LYS A 11 35.26 10.80 3.22
C LYS A 11 34.05 9.85 3.28
N ILE A 12 32.90 10.30 2.80
CA ILE A 12 31.70 9.46 2.68
C ILE A 12 31.36 9.24 1.22
N ILE A 13 30.92 8.03 0.92
CA ILE A 13 30.36 7.66 -0.38
C ILE A 13 28.99 7.06 -0.16
N PHE A 14 27.99 7.57 -0.87
CA PHE A 14 26.65 6.98 -0.92
C PHE A 14 26.48 6.10 -2.16
N LEU A 15 25.89 4.92 -2.00
CA LEU A 15 25.51 4.01 -3.08
C LEU A 15 23.99 3.94 -3.11
N LEU A 16 23.37 4.36 -4.22
CA LEU A 16 21.93 4.56 -4.31
C LEU A 16 21.19 3.29 -4.76
N GLY A 17 20.02 3.04 -4.17
CA GLY A 17 19.19 1.86 -4.38
C GLY A 17 17.93 2.15 -5.18
N GLY A 18 16.81 1.58 -4.75
CA GLY A 18 15.52 1.55 -5.46
C GLY A 18 15.11 2.88 -6.11
N HIS A 19 14.86 2.86 -7.41
CA HIS A 19 14.50 4.06 -8.16
C HIS A 19 13.03 4.45 -7.98
N ASP A 20 12.79 5.42 -7.10
CA ASP A 20 11.52 6.10 -6.85
C ASP A 20 11.74 7.60 -6.50
N LEU A 21 10.70 8.28 -6.00
CA LEU A 21 10.83 9.70 -5.65
C LEU A 21 11.78 9.95 -4.48
N GLU A 22 11.82 9.05 -3.50
CA GLU A 22 12.70 9.23 -2.35
C GLU A 22 14.16 9.19 -2.81
N MET A 23 14.51 8.20 -3.63
CA MET A 23 15.87 8.07 -4.14
C MET A 23 16.28 9.24 -5.05
N CYS A 24 15.36 9.73 -5.90
CA CYS A 24 15.58 10.96 -6.67
C CYS A 24 15.88 12.15 -5.76
N THR A 25 15.14 12.28 -4.66
CA THR A 25 15.29 13.38 -3.69
C THR A 25 16.59 13.24 -2.90
N ILE A 26 17.00 12.04 -2.52
CA ILE A 26 18.30 11.75 -1.90
C ILE A 26 19.44 12.16 -2.82
N LYS A 27 19.35 11.82 -4.10
CA LYS A 27 20.34 12.20 -5.11
C LYS A 27 20.49 13.72 -5.23
N GLU A 28 19.38 14.45 -5.28
CA GLU A 28 19.37 15.91 -5.31
C GLU A 28 20.02 16.50 -4.06
N LEU A 29 19.65 15.99 -2.87
CA LEU A 29 20.25 16.42 -1.60
C LEU A 29 21.77 16.19 -1.57
N LEU A 30 22.24 15.04 -2.06
CA LEU A 30 23.67 14.73 -2.12
C LEU A 30 24.42 15.67 -3.10
N CYS A 31 23.82 15.99 -4.24
CA CYS A 31 24.35 16.97 -5.20
C CYS A 31 24.48 18.35 -4.56
N GLU A 32 23.42 18.84 -3.90
CA GLU A 32 23.41 20.16 -3.25
C GLU A 32 24.47 20.29 -2.16
N GLN A 33 24.73 19.20 -1.43
CA GLN A 33 25.73 19.15 -0.38
C GLN A 33 27.16 18.87 -0.88
N GLY A 34 27.34 18.66 -2.20
CA GLY A 34 28.64 18.35 -2.79
C GLY A 34 29.23 17.00 -2.32
N VAL A 35 28.38 16.05 -1.93
CA VAL A 35 28.80 14.76 -1.38
C VAL A 35 28.93 13.72 -2.49
N ARG A 36 29.96 12.87 -2.42
CA ARG A 36 30.18 11.83 -3.42
C ARG A 36 29.12 10.74 -3.31
N TYR A 37 28.53 10.38 -4.46
CA TYR A 37 27.62 9.25 -4.56
C TYR A 37 27.77 8.52 -5.90
N PHE A 38 27.27 7.29 -5.95
CA PHE A 38 27.15 6.48 -7.15
C PHE A 38 25.71 6.02 -7.29
N ASP A 39 25.18 6.17 -8.50
CA ASP A 39 23.81 5.81 -8.86
C ASP A 39 23.86 4.96 -10.12
N ALA A 40 23.58 3.66 -9.97
CA ALA A 40 23.50 2.70 -11.07
C ALA A 40 22.08 2.60 -11.69
N GLY A 41 21.15 3.47 -11.29
CA GLY A 41 19.77 3.45 -11.77
C GLY A 41 19.02 2.16 -11.38
N LEU A 42 19.32 1.64 -10.18
CA LEU A 42 18.77 0.38 -9.72
C LEU A 42 17.29 0.53 -9.38
N ARG A 43 16.50 -0.45 -9.79
CA ARG A 43 15.09 -0.59 -9.43
C ARG A 43 14.99 -1.49 -8.20
N TRP A 44 13.83 -1.46 -7.54
CA TRP A 44 13.56 -2.31 -6.37
C TRP A 44 13.79 -3.82 -6.59
N ASP A 45 13.63 -4.32 -7.83
CA ASP A 45 13.86 -5.72 -8.20
C ASP A 45 15.35 -6.08 -8.39
N ASN A 46 16.26 -5.10 -8.45
CA ASN A 46 17.69 -5.32 -8.65
C ASN A 46 18.62 -4.43 -7.79
N ALA A 47 18.10 -3.75 -6.77
CA ALA A 47 18.84 -2.89 -5.85
C ALA A 47 19.79 -3.70 -4.94
N ARG A 48 20.90 -4.17 -5.50
CA ARG A 48 21.89 -5.04 -4.84
C ARG A 48 23.23 -4.36 -4.66
N LEU A 49 23.89 -4.63 -3.53
CA LEU A 49 25.21 -4.09 -3.23
C LEU A 49 26.26 -4.52 -4.27
N SER A 50 26.15 -5.73 -4.82
CA SER A 50 27.04 -6.24 -5.87
C SER A 50 27.05 -5.41 -7.15
N ALA A 51 25.99 -4.64 -7.44
CA ALA A 51 25.94 -3.74 -8.58
C ALA A 51 27.05 -2.66 -8.52
N TYR A 52 27.57 -2.40 -7.32
CA TYR A 52 28.64 -1.43 -7.06
C TYR A 52 30.03 -2.07 -6.90
N ALA A 53 30.25 -3.30 -7.38
CA ALA A 53 31.53 -4.00 -7.25
C ALA A 53 32.77 -3.13 -7.59
N PRO A 54 32.80 -2.36 -8.71
CA PRO A 54 33.96 -1.50 -9.00
C PRO A 54 34.23 -0.43 -7.92
N VAL A 55 33.17 0.13 -7.34
CA VAL A 55 33.26 1.13 -6.27
C VAL A 55 33.73 0.48 -4.97
N LEU A 56 33.25 -0.73 -4.66
CA LEU A 56 33.65 -1.49 -3.48
C LEU A 56 35.11 -1.94 -3.55
N GLU A 57 35.60 -2.33 -4.72
CA GLU A 57 37.01 -2.65 -4.95
C GLU A 57 37.91 -1.42 -4.73
N GLN A 58 37.49 -0.27 -5.27
CA GLN A 58 38.26 0.96 -5.18
C GLN A 58 38.29 1.58 -3.77
N TYR A 59 37.16 1.61 -3.07
CA TYR A 59 37.02 2.35 -1.81
C TYR A 59 36.76 1.47 -0.59
N GLY A 60 36.17 0.28 -0.75
CA GLY A 60 35.68 -0.54 0.37
C GLY A 60 36.77 -1.11 1.28
N ASN A 61 37.99 -1.25 0.78
CA ASN A 61 39.15 -1.72 1.56
C ASN A 61 39.92 -0.58 2.23
N SER A 62 39.63 0.68 1.90
CA SER A 62 40.33 1.82 2.49
C SER A 62 39.74 2.16 3.87
N PRO A 63 40.59 2.35 4.89
CA PRO A 63 40.13 2.80 6.20
C PRO A 63 39.70 4.26 6.21
N ASP A 64 39.96 5.03 5.15
CA ASP A 64 39.63 6.45 5.08
C ASP A 64 38.16 6.68 4.74
N TRP A 65 37.55 5.78 3.95
CA TRP A 65 36.20 5.96 3.43
C TRP A 65 35.14 5.28 4.29
N THR A 66 33.98 5.92 4.40
CA THR A 66 32.75 5.31 4.91
C THR A 66 31.78 5.15 3.75
N ILE A 67 31.33 3.92 3.50
CA ILE A 67 30.37 3.62 2.44
C ILE A 67 28.98 3.51 3.07
N CYS A 68 28.02 4.25 2.53
CA CYS A 68 26.62 4.20 2.94
C CYS A 68 25.81 3.59 1.79
N GLY A 69 25.24 2.41 1.98
CA GLY A 69 24.32 1.83 1.00
C GLY A 69 22.88 2.18 1.36
N VAL A 70 22.21 2.85 0.44
CA VAL A 70 20.82 3.32 0.57
C VAL A 70 19.92 2.30 -0.12
N GLU A 71 19.10 1.58 0.65
CA GLU A 71 18.12 0.60 0.17
C GLU A 71 18.71 -0.50 -0.71
N LEU A 72 19.90 -0.99 -0.34
CA LEU A 72 20.60 -2.06 -1.05
C LEU A 72 20.48 -3.39 -0.31
N GLU A 73 20.07 -4.42 -1.05
CA GLU A 73 20.20 -5.82 -0.64
C GLU A 73 21.68 -6.18 -0.47
N ALA A 74 22.04 -6.72 0.69
CA ALA A 74 23.41 -7.14 0.99
C ALA A 74 23.70 -8.55 0.46
N ASP A 75 23.85 -8.67 -0.85
CA ASP A 75 24.14 -9.91 -1.56
C ASP A 75 25.64 -10.26 -1.63
N VAL A 76 26.50 -9.34 -1.20
CA VAL A 76 27.96 -9.52 -1.06
C VAL A 76 28.45 -9.05 0.31
N PRO A 77 29.65 -9.48 0.77
CA PRO A 77 30.21 -9.01 2.04
C PRO A 77 30.31 -7.49 2.11
N LYS A 78 29.80 -6.91 3.21
CA LYS A 78 29.86 -5.47 3.46
C LYS A 78 31.30 -5.03 3.74
N PRO A 79 31.74 -3.87 3.23
CA PRO A 79 32.99 -3.22 3.64
C PRO A 79 33.09 -3.00 5.15
N ARG A 80 34.32 -2.85 5.66
CA ARG A 80 34.56 -2.69 7.11
C ARG A 80 33.87 -1.44 7.69
N LYS A 81 33.85 -0.34 6.94
CA LYS A 81 33.17 0.92 7.29
C LYS A 81 31.91 1.11 6.44
N TYR A 82 30.96 0.19 6.60
CA TYR A 82 29.69 0.23 5.87
C TYR A 82 28.53 0.62 6.77
N LYS A 83 27.73 1.60 6.33
CA LYS A 83 26.46 1.99 6.95
C LYS A 83 25.31 1.53 6.06
N VAL A 84 24.37 0.81 6.66
CA VAL A 84 23.10 0.45 6.00
C VAL A 84 22.12 1.60 6.25
N ILE A 85 21.57 2.15 5.18
CA ILE A 85 20.46 3.11 5.21
C ILE A 85 19.28 2.41 4.56
N ASP A 86 18.27 2.06 5.34
CA ASP A 86 17.11 1.30 4.89
C ASP A 86 16.00 1.42 5.94
N HIS A 87 14.75 1.37 5.50
CA HIS A 87 13.57 1.38 6.35
C HIS A 87 12.45 0.45 5.82
N HIS A 88 12.76 -0.50 4.94
CA HIS A 88 11.80 -1.51 4.48
C HIS A 88 11.93 -2.82 5.27
N ASN A 89 10.90 -3.66 5.21
CA ASN A 89 10.89 -5.00 5.80
C ASN A 89 11.23 -4.99 7.32
N GLU A 90 12.33 -5.65 7.71
CA GLU A 90 12.83 -5.73 9.08
C GLU A 90 13.22 -4.36 9.65
N ASN A 91 13.44 -3.36 8.79
CA ASN A 91 13.80 -2.01 9.16
C ASN A 91 12.60 -1.03 9.17
N SER A 92 11.36 -1.52 9.03
CA SER A 92 10.16 -0.67 8.90
C SER A 92 9.84 0.25 10.08
N ASP A 93 10.50 0.09 11.22
CA ASP A 93 10.39 0.98 12.37
C ASP A 93 11.39 2.16 12.33
N LYS A 94 12.30 2.19 11.35
CA LYS A 94 13.32 3.26 11.21
C LYS A 94 12.76 4.50 10.51
N PRO A 95 13.41 5.67 10.66
CA PRO A 95 13.19 6.81 9.79
C PRO A 95 13.40 6.42 8.32
N SER A 96 12.74 7.14 7.41
CA SER A 96 12.92 7.00 5.96
C SER A 96 14.39 7.10 5.53
N ALA A 97 14.75 6.57 4.36
CA ALA A 97 16.14 6.64 3.92
C ALA A 97 16.61 8.09 3.75
N LEU A 98 15.72 8.98 3.29
CA LEU A 98 15.95 10.42 3.17
C LEU A 98 16.21 11.08 4.52
N GLU A 99 15.45 10.74 5.56
CA GLU A 99 15.68 11.23 6.93
C GLU A 99 17.05 10.75 7.47
N GLN A 100 17.40 9.49 7.25
CA GLN A 100 18.69 8.93 7.66
C GLN A 100 19.87 9.61 6.94
N VAL A 101 19.75 9.86 5.62
CA VAL A 101 20.77 10.59 4.85
C VAL A 101 20.93 12.01 5.39
N ALA A 102 19.83 12.73 5.60
CA ALA A 102 19.86 14.10 6.13
C ALA A 102 20.49 14.18 7.52
N GLU A 103 20.22 13.20 8.39
CA GLU A 103 20.86 13.08 9.70
C GLU A 103 22.38 12.89 9.58
N ILE A 104 22.84 12.00 8.68
CA ILE A 104 24.28 11.79 8.43
C ILE A 104 24.95 13.07 7.93
N LEU A 105 24.26 13.81 7.05
CA LEU A 105 24.76 15.07 6.50
C LEU A 105 24.57 16.27 7.45
N ARG A 106 23.84 16.08 8.56
CA ARG A 106 23.47 17.12 9.54
C ARG A 106 22.80 18.32 8.88
N VAL A 107 21.89 18.05 7.95
CA VAL A 107 21.08 19.06 7.27
C VAL A 107 19.61 18.84 7.58
N PRO A 108 18.84 19.90 7.86
CA PRO A 108 17.41 19.76 8.06
C PRO A 108 16.73 19.45 6.72
N LEU A 109 15.70 18.60 6.75
CA LEU A 109 14.82 18.42 5.60
C LEU A 109 13.94 19.66 5.42
N ASP A 110 13.82 20.14 4.19
CA ASP A 110 12.81 21.14 3.84
C ASP A 110 11.40 20.53 3.80
N ARG A 111 10.38 21.38 3.58
CA ARG A 111 8.97 20.94 3.54
C ARG A 111 8.73 19.87 2.47
N TYR A 112 9.31 20.03 1.28
CA TYR A 112 9.10 19.09 0.17
C TYR A 112 9.71 17.72 0.52
N GLN A 113 10.94 17.72 1.01
CA GLN A 113 11.65 16.52 1.45
C GLN A 113 10.93 15.81 2.60
N GLN A 114 10.35 16.55 3.55
CA GLN A 114 9.51 15.98 4.61
C GLN A 114 8.27 15.27 4.05
N LEU A 115 7.64 15.81 3.00
CA LEU A 115 6.50 15.17 2.35
C LEU A 115 6.90 13.92 1.57
N VAL A 116 8.06 13.94 0.89
CA VAL A 116 8.61 12.77 0.22
C VAL A 116 8.89 11.64 1.23
N ALA A 117 9.56 11.96 2.34
CA ALA A 117 9.80 11.02 3.43
C ALA A 117 8.50 10.47 4.05
N ALA A 118 7.47 11.30 4.19
CA ALA A 118 6.16 10.84 4.67
C ALA A 118 5.46 9.92 3.66
N ASN A 119 5.49 10.26 2.37
CA ASN A 119 4.94 9.43 1.29
C ASN A 119 5.57 8.04 1.27
N ASP A 120 6.88 7.97 1.42
CA ASP A 120 7.60 6.71 1.36
C ASP A 120 7.33 5.82 2.60
N LYS A 121 7.27 6.41 3.81
CA LYS A 121 6.94 5.66 5.05
C LYS A 121 5.52 5.10 5.11
N GLY A 122 4.54 5.81 4.56
CA GLY A 122 3.13 5.48 4.80
C GLY A 122 2.15 6.09 3.80
N TYR A 123 2.62 6.39 2.60
CA TYR A 123 1.80 6.79 1.46
C TYR A 123 0.95 8.05 1.76
N ILE A 124 -0.24 8.16 1.19
CA ILE A 124 -1.13 9.31 1.35
C ILE A 124 -1.51 9.56 2.82
N LYS A 125 -1.67 8.50 3.62
CA LYS A 125 -2.05 8.62 5.02
C LYS A 125 -0.97 9.35 5.82
N ALA A 126 0.28 8.92 5.68
CA ALA A 126 1.39 9.53 6.42
C ALA A 126 1.65 10.98 6.01
N MET A 127 1.47 11.34 4.72
CA MET A 127 1.53 12.76 4.30
C MET A 127 0.44 13.61 4.97
N THR A 128 -0.78 13.09 5.05
CA THR A 128 -1.91 13.79 5.71
C THR A 128 -1.65 13.97 7.21
N ASP A 129 -1.05 12.97 7.85
CA ASP A 129 -0.77 12.94 9.28
C ASP A 129 0.55 13.65 9.66
N ALA A 130 1.34 14.13 8.69
CA ALA A 130 2.67 14.72 8.93
C ALA A 130 2.65 16.05 9.70
N GLY A 131 1.48 16.60 10.01
CA GLY A 131 1.34 17.86 10.77
C GLY A 131 1.72 19.12 9.97
N LEU A 132 1.92 18.98 8.64
CA LEU A 132 2.41 20.05 7.77
C LEU A 132 1.30 20.92 7.15
N GLN A 133 0.03 20.73 7.50
CA GLN A 133 -1.10 21.39 6.81
C GLN A 133 -1.02 21.17 5.29
N VAL A 134 -1.01 19.90 4.87
CA VAL A 134 -0.82 19.50 3.47
C VAL A 134 -2.15 19.61 2.73
N THR A 135 -2.12 20.17 1.53
CA THR A 135 -3.29 20.24 0.65
C THR A 135 -3.41 18.97 -0.21
N ASP A 136 -4.63 18.67 -0.66
CA ASP A 136 -4.87 17.58 -1.62
C ASP A 136 -4.08 17.77 -2.93
N ALA A 137 -3.81 19.02 -3.32
CA ALA A 137 -3.02 19.33 -4.51
C ALA A 137 -1.54 18.94 -4.33
N GLU A 138 -0.95 19.25 -3.17
CA GLU A 138 0.42 18.81 -2.82
C GLU A 138 0.53 17.29 -2.76
N ILE A 139 -0.44 16.61 -2.13
CA ILE A 139 -0.49 15.15 -2.09
C ILE A 139 -0.52 14.59 -3.51
N LYS A 140 -1.41 15.10 -4.37
CA LYS A 140 -1.51 14.66 -5.77
C LYS A 140 -0.23 14.90 -6.56
N ASP A 141 0.46 16.01 -6.32
CA ASP A 141 1.73 16.33 -6.97
C ASP A 141 2.86 15.37 -6.53
N ILE A 142 3.06 15.18 -5.23
CA ILE A 142 4.05 14.22 -4.69
C ILE A 142 3.78 12.83 -5.23
N ARG A 143 2.52 12.39 -5.16
CA ARG A 143 2.10 11.10 -5.69
C ARG A 143 2.34 10.95 -7.18
N ARG A 144 2.08 12.00 -7.98
CA ARG A 144 2.35 12.01 -9.42
C ARG A 144 3.85 11.88 -9.70
N ARG A 145 4.69 12.64 -9.02
CA ARG A 145 6.15 12.58 -9.18
C ARG A 145 6.71 11.21 -8.80
N ASP A 146 6.18 10.58 -7.76
CA ASP A 146 6.57 9.23 -7.37
C ASP A 146 6.21 8.17 -8.41
N ARG A 147 5.01 8.26 -8.97
CA ARG A 147 4.62 7.40 -10.09
C ARG A 147 5.51 7.64 -11.32
N GLU A 148 5.81 8.89 -11.65
CA GLU A 148 6.71 9.25 -12.76
C GLU A 148 8.12 8.68 -12.55
N ALA A 149 8.70 8.81 -11.35
CA ALA A 149 10.00 8.24 -11.00
C ALA A 149 10.00 6.71 -11.17
N GLN A 150 8.90 6.03 -10.83
CA GLN A 150 8.74 4.59 -11.03
C GLN A 150 8.36 4.19 -12.48
N GLY A 151 8.40 5.15 -13.42
CA GLY A 151 8.17 4.94 -14.85
C GLY A 151 6.70 4.76 -15.23
N VAL A 152 5.78 5.35 -14.48
CA VAL A 152 4.38 5.49 -14.90
C VAL A 152 4.28 6.60 -15.95
N THR A 153 3.64 6.28 -17.07
CA THR A 153 3.44 7.24 -18.18
C THR A 153 2.05 7.85 -18.15
N ASP A 154 1.83 8.95 -18.90
CA ASP A 154 0.48 9.50 -19.10
C ASP A 154 -0.48 8.49 -19.74
N ARG A 155 0.05 7.52 -20.52
CA ARG A 155 -0.77 6.43 -21.06
C ARG A 155 -1.26 5.52 -19.94
N ASP A 156 -0.41 5.17 -18.99
CA ASP A 156 -0.78 4.36 -17.83
C ASP A 156 -1.82 5.08 -16.96
N GLU A 157 -1.67 6.39 -16.76
CA GLU A 157 -2.65 7.23 -16.05
C GLU A 157 -4.04 7.19 -16.71
N ARG A 158 -4.10 7.27 -18.05
CA ARG A 158 -5.35 7.14 -18.81
C ARG A 158 -5.93 5.73 -18.74
N LEU A 159 -5.09 4.71 -18.89
CA LEU A 159 -5.52 3.30 -18.81
C LEU A 159 -6.07 2.95 -17.42
N ALA A 160 -5.51 3.51 -16.36
CA ALA A 160 -6.02 3.35 -15.01
C ALA A 160 -7.40 3.99 -14.82
N GLN A 161 -7.60 5.20 -15.35
CA GLN A 161 -8.93 5.83 -15.33
C GLN A 161 -9.96 5.00 -16.09
N MET A 162 -9.60 4.48 -17.26
CA MET A 162 -10.47 3.62 -18.06
C MET A 162 -10.76 2.29 -17.34
N ALA A 163 -9.76 1.66 -16.71
CA ALA A 163 -9.94 0.46 -15.91
C ALA A 163 -10.91 0.67 -14.74
N ILE A 164 -10.83 1.80 -14.05
CA ILE A 164 -11.77 2.14 -12.97
C ILE A 164 -13.18 2.34 -13.52
N TYR A 165 -13.32 3.01 -14.66
CA TYR A 165 -14.63 3.31 -15.24
C TYR A 165 -15.31 2.05 -15.80
N ASP A 166 -14.59 1.23 -16.56
CA ASP A 166 -15.14 0.08 -17.30
C ASP A 166 -15.11 -1.24 -16.52
N HIS A 167 -14.22 -1.38 -15.53
CA HIS A 167 -13.89 -2.68 -14.92
C HIS A 167 -13.81 -2.68 -13.39
N LYS A 168 -14.30 -1.63 -12.74
CA LYS A 168 -14.45 -1.62 -11.28
C LYS A 168 -15.71 -2.38 -10.86
N GLU A 169 -15.55 -3.23 -9.86
CA GLU A 169 -16.64 -3.95 -9.19
C GLU A 169 -16.52 -3.73 -7.66
N ASP A 170 -17.66 -3.54 -6.99
CA ASP A 170 -17.71 -3.52 -5.52
C ASP A 170 -18.27 -4.87 -5.00
N CYS A 171 -17.50 -5.54 -4.15
CA CYS A 171 -17.87 -6.81 -3.53
C CYS A 171 -17.79 -6.70 -2.00
N GLY A 172 -18.87 -6.21 -1.37
CA GLY A 172 -18.88 -5.96 0.07
C GLY A 172 -17.92 -4.83 0.43
N GLU A 173 -16.88 -5.15 1.22
CA GLU A 173 -15.83 -4.21 1.62
C GLU A 173 -14.56 -4.32 0.75
N LEU A 174 -14.65 -5.04 -0.37
CA LEU A 174 -13.58 -5.19 -1.36
C LEU A 174 -13.94 -4.45 -2.64
N VAL A 175 -13.08 -3.52 -3.06
CA VAL A 175 -13.10 -2.97 -4.41
C VAL A 175 -12.23 -3.87 -5.30
N ILE A 176 -12.73 -4.26 -6.46
CA ILE A 176 -12.02 -5.09 -7.44
C ILE A 176 -11.88 -4.29 -8.73
N VAL A 177 -10.70 -4.25 -9.33
CA VAL A 177 -10.48 -3.60 -10.63
C VAL A 177 -9.67 -4.52 -11.54
N LYS A 178 -10.20 -4.83 -12.73
CA LYS A 178 -9.38 -5.43 -13.79
C LYS A 178 -8.57 -4.33 -14.46
N ALA A 179 -7.26 -4.31 -14.25
CA ALA A 179 -6.37 -3.29 -14.77
C ALA A 179 -6.12 -3.46 -16.29
N LEU A 180 -5.85 -2.32 -16.93
CA LEU A 180 -5.49 -2.23 -18.35
C LEU A 180 -4.00 -1.89 -18.57
N SER A 181 -3.26 -1.68 -17.48
CA SER A 181 -1.81 -1.45 -17.46
C SER A 181 -1.19 -2.25 -16.30
N PRO A 182 0.06 -2.74 -16.44
CA PRO A 182 0.80 -3.38 -15.34
C PRO A 182 1.17 -2.41 -14.22
N LYS A 183 1.03 -1.08 -14.42
CA LYS A 183 1.27 -0.07 -13.39
C LYS A 183 -0.01 0.12 -12.56
N PHE A 184 -0.04 -0.43 -11.35
CA PHE A 184 -1.22 -0.41 -10.49
C PHE A 184 -1.35 0.85 -9.62
N SER A 185 -0.25 1.55 -9.32
CA SER A 185 -0.28 2.75 -8.47
C SER A 185 -1.27 3.83 -8.94
N PRO A 186 -1.44 4.14 -10.24
CA PRO A 186 -2.47 5.09 -10.66
C PRO A 186 -3.91 4.71 -10.26
N ILE A 187 -4.22 3.42 -10.13
CA ILE A 187 -5.52 2.94 -9.65
C ILE A 187 -5.61 3.10 -8.13
N CYS A 188 -4.57 2.69 -7.40
CA CYS A 188 -4.50 2.85 -5.94
C CYS A 188 -4.70 4.30 -5.51
N ASP A 189 -4.00 5.24 -6.15
CA ASP A 189 -4.06 6.66 -5.83
C ASP A 189 -5.44 7.28 -6.08
N ARG A 190 -6.15 6.84 -7.13
CA ARG A 190 -7.49 7.36 -7.47
C ARG A 190 -8.61 6.81 -6.58
N LEU A 191 -8.44 5.59 -6.08
CA LEU A 191 -9.45 4.93 -5.25
C LEU A 191 -9.21 5.14 -3.75
N TYR A 192 -8.11 5.79 -3.37
CA TYR A 192 -7.82 6.08 -1.98
C TYR A 192 -8.83 7.10 -1.40
N PRO A 193 -9.33 6.92 -0.17
CA PRO A 193 -9.08 5.79 0.73
C PRO A 193 -9.93 4.56 0.40
N TYR A 194 -9.34 3.37 0.58
CA TYR A 194 -10.03 2.08 0.50
C TYR A 194 -9.66 1.18 1.67
N ASP A 195 -10.60 0.35 2.13
CA ASP A 195 -10.32 -0.65 3.17
C ASP A 195 -9.62 -1.90 2.60
N ASN A 196 -10.09 -2.36 1.44
CA ASN A 196 -9.51 -3.48 0.71
C ASN A 196 -9.67 -3.25 -0.80
N LEU A 197 -8.59 -3.44 -1.55
CA LEU A 197 -8.53 -3.25 -2.99
C LEU A 197 -7.82 -4.45 -3.63
N LEU A 198 -8.45 -5.08 -4.61
CA LEU A 198 -7.85 -6.12 -5.45
C LEU A 198 -7.74 -5.60 -6.88
N ILE A 199 -6.51 -5.45 -7.36
CA ILE A 199 -6.23 -5.11 -8.76
C ILE A 199 -5.67 -6.34 -9.44
N TYR A 200 -6.16 -6.68 -10.63
CA TYR A 200 -5.67 -7.85 -11.36
C TYR A 200 -5.61 -7.65 -12.87
N MET A 201 -4.76 -8.44 -13.52
CA MET A 201 -4.69 -8.61 -14.96
C MET A 201 -4.81 -10.10 -15.28
N ASP A 202 -4.58 -10.48 -16.54
CA ASP A 202 -4.64 -11.88 -16.95
C ASP A 202 -3.46 -12.72 -16.43
N ASP A 203 -2.35 -12.09 -16.01
CA ASP A 203 -1.11 -12.78 -15.61
C ASP A 203 -0.65 -12.50 -14.17
N ARG A 204 -1.33 -11.59 -13.44
CA ARG A 204 -0.95 -11.13 -12.10
C ARG A 204 -2.14 -10.56 -11.34
N TRP A 205 -2.01 -10.44 -10.03
CA TRP A 205 -2.92 -9.68 -9.18
C TRP A 205 -2.18 -9.14 -7.97
N CYS A 206 -2.69 -8.06 -7.38
CA CYS A 206 -2.22 -7.52 -6.12
C CYS A 206 -3.41 -7.08 -5.26
N PHE A 207 -3.40 -7.54 -4.02
CA PHE A 207 -4.34 -7.17 -2.98
C PHE A 207 -3.68 -6.18 -2.02
N TYR A 208 -4.39 -5.11 -1.68
CA TYR A 208 -3.99 -4.08 -0.73
C TYR A 208 -5.06 -3.95 0.35
N GLY A 209 -4.65 -3.80 1.61
CA GLY A 209 -5.53 -3.35 2.69
C GLY A 209 -5.58 -4.24 3.92
N LYS A 210 -6.62 -4.01 4.74
CA LYS A 210 -6.69 -4.49 6.14
C LYS A 210 -6.76 -6.01 6.28
N LYS A 211 -7.27 -6.72 5.27
CA LYS A 211 -7.45 -8.18 5.30
C LYS A 211 -6.34 -8.96 4.59
N THR A 212 -5.15 -8.38 4.46
CA THR A 212 -4.01 -9.01 3.77
C THR A 212 -3.66 -10.38 4.35
N ASP A 213 -3.68 -10.55 5.67
CA ASP A 213 -3.40 -11.85 6.31
C ASP A 213 -4.44 -12.92 5.95
N GLN A 214 -5.72 -12.54 5.90
CA GLN A 214 -6.79 -13.47 5.50
C GLN A 214 -6.58 -13.92 4.05
N VAL A 215 -6.19 -13.00 3.16
CA VAL A 215 -5.89 -13.32 1.76
C VAL A 215 -4.67 -14.24 1.63
N ARG A 216 -3.61 -14.02 2.41
CA ARG A 216 -2.42 -14.91 2.44
C ARG A 216 -2.80 -16.34 2.81
N GLN A 217 -3.63 -16.49 3.83
CA GLN A 217 -4.07 -17.79 4.34
C GLN A 217 -4.96 -18.57 3.37
N LEU A 218 -5.49 -17.93 2.31
CA LEU A 218 -6.27 -18.64 1.30
C LEU A 218 -5.45 -19.62 0.48
N PHE A 219 -4.14 -19.39 0.33
CA PHE A 219 -3.29 -20.09 -0.61
C PHE A 219 -2.43 -21.15 0.07
N THR A 220 -2.30 -22.31 -0.56
CA THR A 220 -1.51 -23.43 -0.02
C THR A 220 -0.01 -23.12 -0.05
N GLN A 221 0.82 -23.88 0.69
CA GLN A 221 2.29 -23.77 0.62
C GLN A 221 2.84 -23.95 -0.81
N LYS A 222 2.17 -24.74 -1.66
CA LYS A 222 2.57 -24.90 -3.06
C LYS A 222 2.22 -23.67 -3.91
N GLU A 223 1.21 -22.90 -3.53
CA GLU A 223 0.80 -21.68 -4.23
C GLU A 223 1.55 -20.46 -3.71
N SER A 224 1.99 -20.47 -2.44
CA SER A 224 2.69 -19.34 -1.83
C SER A 224 4.04 -19.02 -2.49
N VAL A 225 4.67 -19.98 -3.19
CA VAL A 225 5.91 -19.76 -3.95
C VAL A 225 5.75 -18.74 -5.09
N TYR A 226 4.52 -18.62 -5.62
CA TYR A 226 4.18 -17.65 -6.67
C TYR A 226 3.83 -16.28 -6.11
N LEU A 227 3.69 -16.15 -4.79
CA LEU A 227 3.27 -14.92 -4.15
C LEU A 227 4.47 -14.09 -3.69
N TYR A 228 4.23 -12.79 -3.58
CA TYR A 228 5.08 -11.84 -2.88
C TYR A 228 4.20 -11.03 -1.91
N SER A 229 4.78 -10.52 -0.83
CA SER A 229 4.02 -9.79 0.18
C SER A 229 4.88 -8.76 0.89
N GLY A 230 4.30 -7.60 1.18
CA GLY A 230 4.80 -6.65 2.18
C GLY A 230 3.74 -6.42 3.25
N LYS A 231 3.98 -5.56 4.23
CA LYS A 231 3.13 -5.42 5.44
C LYS A 231 1.61 -5.41 5.15
N GLU A 232 1.18 -4.55 4.23
CA GLU A 232 -0.26 -4.32 3.92
C GLU A 232 -0.67 -4.76 2.51
N TYR A 233 0.14 -5.60 1.85
CA TYR A 233 -0.20 -6.14 0.53
C TYR A 233 0.28 -7.58 0.32
N VAL A 234 -0.37 -8.25 -0.63
CA VAL A 234 0.03 -9.55 -1.15
C VAL A 234 -0.31 -9.60 -2.64
N GLY A 235 0.61 -10.09 -3.46
CA GLY A 235 0.41 -10.18 -4.90
C GLY A 235 0.97 -11.46 -5.48
N LEU A 236 0.58 -11.73 -6.72
CA LEU A 236 1.05 -12.83 -7.54
C LEU A 236 2.14 -12.33 -8.49
N LYS A 237 3.26 -13.03 -8.52
CA LYS A 237 4.37 -12.78 -9.45
C LYS A 237 3.91 -12.90 -10.89
N ASP A 238 4.43 -12.00 -11.70
CA ASP A 238 4.15 -11.86 -13.13
C ASP A 238 4.30 -13.19 -13.89
N GLY A 239 3.23 -13.63 -14.56
CA GLY A 239 3.26 -14.81 -15.42
C GLY A 239 3.55 -16.12 -14.69
N ALA A 240 3.49 -16.14 -13.35
CA ALA A 240 3.81 -17.31 -12.55
C ALA A 240 2.78 -18.45 -12.72
N VAL A 241 1.57 -18.14 -13.16
CA VAL A 241 0.48 -19.09 -13.39
C VAL A 241 -0.35 -18.71 -14.63
N SER A 242 -1.16 -19.64 -15.13
CA SER A 242 -2.03 -19.38 -16.29
C SER A 242 -3.15 -18.39 -15.96
N LYS A 243 -3.73 -17.78 -17.00
CA LYS A 243 -4.88 -16.87 -16.88
C LYS A 243 -6.08 -17.48 -16.15
N GLU A 244 -6.38 -18.74 -16.42
CA GLU A 244 -7.48 -19.47 -15.77
C GLU A 244 -7.19 -19.62 -14.28
N LYS A 245 -5.93 -19.84 -13.93
CA LYS A 245 -5.49 -19.93 -12.54
C LYS A 245 -5.55 -18.55 -11.86
N VAL A 246 -5.14 -17.47 -12.52
CA VAL A 246 -5.32 -16.10 -12.01
C VAL A 246 -6.80 -15.82 -11.70
N GLN A 247 -7.69 -16.10 -12.65
CA GLN A 247 -9.13 -15.90 -12.47
C GLN A 247 -9.69 -16.74 -11.31
N SER A 248 -9.23 -17.99 -11.17
CA SER A 248 -9.59 -18.86 -10.04
C SER A 248 -9.14 -18.29 -8.70
N MET A 249 -7.91 -17.74 -8.63
CA MET A 249 -7.38 -17.09 -7.43
C MET A 249 -8.15 -15.81 -7.08
N VAL A 250 -8.42 -14.95 -8.06
CA VAL A 250 -9.25 -13.73 -7.90
C VAL A 250 -10.64 -14.10 -7.36
N ASN A 251 -11.27 -15.14 -7.89
CA ASN A 251 -12.57 -15.62 -7.42
C ASN A 251 -12.52 -16.16 -5.99
N ARG A 252 -11.42 -16.81 -5.57
CA ARG A 252 -11.22 -17.23 -4.17
C ARG A 252 -11.11 -16.03 -3.24
N ILE A 253 -10.34 -15.01 -3.62
CA ILE A 253 -10.22 -13.76 -2.85
C ILE A 253 -11.60 -13.11 -2.73
N ARG A 254 -12.31 -12.92 -3.85
CA ARG A 254 -13.67 -12.35 -3.88
C ARG A 254 -14.62 -13.03 -2.89
N ARG A 255 -14.59 -14.36 -2.78
CA ARG A 255 -15.45 -15.12 -1.86
C ARG A 255 -15.23 -14.80 -0.38
N VAL A 256 -14.06 -14.34 0.02
CA VAL A 256 -13.80 -13.91 1.41
C VAL A 256 -14.61 -12.67 1.78
N PHE A 257 -14.89 -11.81 0.80
CA PHE A 257 -15.55 -10.53 1.00
C PHE A 257 -17.02 -10.56 0.57
N PHE A 258 -17.46 -11.66 -0.04
CA PHE A 258 -18.82 -11.82 -0.51
C PHE A 258 -19.80 -11.89 0.68
N ARG A 259 -20.77 -10.98 0.71
CA ARG A 259 -21.89 -11.02 1.64
C ARG A 259 -23.15 -11.42 0.87
N SER A 260 -23.76 -12.53 1.26
CA SER A 260 -25.06 -12.92 0.71
C SER A 260 -26.16 -12.25 1.52
N TYR A 261 -26.99 -11.46 0.86
CA TYR A 261 -28.21 -10.91 1.45
C TYR A 261 -29.38 -11.75 0.96
N HIS A 262 -30.10 -12.38 1.89
CA HIS A 262 -31.31 -13.12 1.61
C HIS A 262 -32.50 -12.35 2.14
N ILE A 263 -33.38 -11.89 1.25
CA ILE A 263 -34.65 -11.29 1.62
C ILE A 263 -35.71 -12.40 1.59
N PHE A 264 -36.24 -12.74 2.75
CA PHE A 264 -37.36 -13.66 2.86
C PHE A 264 -38.66 -12.88 2.83
N TYR A 265 -39.41 -13.01 1.74
CA TYR A 265 -40.79 -12.53 1.66
C TYR A 265 -41.72 -13.64 2.10
N PHE A 266 -42.47 -13.38 3.17
CA PHE A 266 -43.45 -14.32 3.69
C PHE A 266 -44.86 -13.92 3.21
N PRO A 267 -45.49 -14.69 2.31
CA PRO A 267 -46.81 -14.37 1.77
C PRO A 267 -47.93 -14.84 2.71
N PHE A 268 -47.81 -14.55 4.01
CA PHE A 268 -48.88 -14.81 4.96
C PHE A 268 -49.31 -13.51 5.64
N ARG A 269 -50.62 -13.40 5.90
CA ARG A 269 -51.19 -12.28 6.66
C ARG A 269 -51.15 -12.66 8.13
N TRP A 270 -50.30 -11.99 8.90
CA TRP A 270 -50.30 -12.13 10.35
C TRP A 270 -51.39 -11.23 10.94
N SER A 271 -52.32 -11.81 11.70
CA SER A 271 -53.34 -11.06 12.43
C SER A 271 -53.31 -11.45 13.89
N LEU A 272 -53.04 -10.48 14.77
CA LEU A 272 -53.22 -10.67 16.20
C LEU A 272 -54.73 -10.78 16.50
N ASN A 273 -55.14 -11.85 17.18
CA ASN A 273 -56.52 -12.04 17.60
C ASN A 273 -56.95 -10.87 18.51
N GLY A 274 -58.00 -10.14 18.10
CA GLY A 274 -58.51 -8.95 18.82
C GLY A 274 -58.20 -7.60 18.17
N ASP A 275 -57.34 -7.53 17.14
CA ASP A 275 -56.86 -6.27 16.56
C ASP A 275 -57.36 -6.00 15.12
N LYS A 276 -58.47 -6.64 14.71
CA LYS A 276 -59.02 -6.55 13.34
C LYS A 276 -59.37 -5.12 12.89
N GLU A 277 -59.65 -4.22 13.83
CA GLU A 277 -60.01 -2.82 13.54
C GLU A 277 -58.85 -1.82 13.62
N ARG A 278 -57.62 -2.28 13.94
CA ARG A 278 -56.44 -1.40 14.00
C ARG A 278 -55.80 -1.19 12.62
N VAL A 279 -55.11 -0.07 12.45
CA VAL A 279 -54.28 0.18 11.26
C VAL A 279 -53.20 -0.90 11.12
N PHE A 280 -52.87 -1.27 9.87
CA PHE A 280 -51.98 -2.40 9.54
C PHE A 280 -50.65 -2.39 10.30
N SER A 281 -50.03 -1.21 10.48
CA SER A 281 -48.78 -1.05 11.25
C SER A 281 -48.88 -1.44 12.73
N LYS A 282 -50.10 -1.48 13.29
CA LYS A 282 -50.39 -1.96 14.65
C LYS A 282 -50.93 -3.38 14.69
N GLN A 283 -51.26 -3.97 13.53
CA GLN A 283 -51.68 -5.38 13.39
C GLN A 283 -50.48 -6.33 13.29
N VAL A 284 -49.29 -5.80 12.97
CA VAL A 284 -48.06 -6.55 12.80
C VAL A 284 -47.04 -6.06 13.82
N ASP A 285 -46.80 -6.86 14.86
CA ASP A 285 -45.73 -6.64 15.84
C ASP A 285 -44.70 -7.77 15.74
N LEU A 286 -43.67 -7.56 14.91
CA LEU A 286 -42.63 -8.55 14.69
C LEU A 286 -41.83 -8.84 15.97
N SER A 287 -41.84 -7.95 16.98
CA SER A 287 -41.10 -8.17 18.24
C SER A 287 -41.62 -9.39 19.01
N ARG A 288 -42.87 -9.78 18.77
CA ARG A 288 -43.53 -10.94 19.38
C ARG A 288 -43.22 -12.27 18.71
N ILE A 289 -42.48 -12.29 17.59
CA ILE A 289 -42.06 -13.54 16.98
C ILE A 289 -41.02 -14.18 17.92
N PRO A 290 -41.32 -15.34 18.53
CA PRO A 290 -40.38 -16.01 19.41
C PRO A 290 -39.15 -16.41 18.61
N ILE A 291 -37.97 -16.11 19.14
CA ILE A 291 -36.72 -16.57 18.55
C ILE A 291 -36.51 -17.99 19.06
N SER A 292 -36.21 -18.92 18.16
CA SER A 292 -35.79 -20.25 18.57
C SER A 292 -34.46 -20.13 19.32
N ASP A 293 -34.38 -20.72 20.52
CA ASP A 293 -33.16 -20.75 21.34
C ASP A 293 -31.98 -21.46 20.64
N TYR A 294 -32.26 -22.20 19.56
CA TYR A 294 -31.27 -22.88 18.73
C TYR A 294 -30.81 -22.06 17.51
N SER A 295 -31.28 -20.82 17.36
CA SER A 295 -30.89 -19.96 16.25
C SER A 295 -29.48 -19.38 16.45
N GLN A 296 -28.59 -19.60 15.48
CA GLN A 296 -27.29 -18.93 15.42
C GLN A 296 -27.39 -17.48 14.88
N TRP A 297 -28.59 -17.02 14.54
CA TRP A 297 -28.81 -15.69 13.97
C TRP A 297 -29.11 -14.66 15.05
N ARG A 298 -28.36 -13.56 15.05
CA ARG A 298 -28.63 -12.38 15.89
C ARG A 298 -29.71 -11.53 15.22
N ARG A 299 -30.81 -11.27 15.94
CA ARG A 299 -31.83 -10.31 15.50
C ARG A 299 -31.31 -8.89 15.69
N VAL A 300 -31.29 -8.12 14.61
CA VAL A 300 -31.07 -6.67 14.64
C VAL A 300 -32.33 -6.02 14.08
N GLN A 301 -33.07 -5.31 14.93
CA GLN A 301 -34.20 -4.50 14.50
C GLN A 301 -33.70 -3.07 14.38
N LEU A 302 -33.65 -2.57 13.15
CA LEU A 302 -33.26 -1.18 12.89
C LEU A 302 -34.34 -0.27 13.48
N ASP A 303 -33.94 0.74 14.25
CA ASP A 303 -34.87 1.78 14.70
C ASP A 303 -35.34 2.56 13.46
N PRO A 304 -36.66 2.67 13.22
CA PRO A 304 -37.20 3.51 12.15
C PRO A 304 -36.70 4.96 12.21
N ALA A 305 -36.34 5.48 13.39
CA ALA A 305 -35.74 6.80 13.57
C ALA A 305 -34.25 6.87 13.18
N GLU A 306 -33.55 5.74 13.10
CA GLU A 306 -32.15 5.66 12.68
C GLU A 306 -31.97 5.54 11.16
N VAL A 307 -33.02 5.21 10.39
CA VAL A 307 -32.92 4.94 8.94
C VAL A 307 -33.73 5.94 8.11
N CYS A 308 -33.18 7.16 7.98
CA CYS A 308 -33.17 7.98 6.75
C CYS A 308 -32.57 9.34 7.08
N ARG A 309 -31.25 9.41 7.23
CA ARG A 309 -30.54 10.62 6.83
C ARG A 309 -29.79 10.26 5.55
N PRO A 310 -30.10 10.88 4.40
CA PRO A 310 -29.19 10.87 3.27
C PRO A 310 -27.83 11.27 3.82
N ARG A 311 -26.79 10.45 3.58
CA ARG A 311 -25.42 10.93 3.81
C ARG A 311 -25.27 12.20 2.98
N ASP A 312 -24.85 13.24 3.66
CA ASP A 312 -24.98 14.64 3.31
C ASP A 312 -24.71 14.96 1.83
N ALA A 313 -25.60 15.78 1.26
CA ALA A 313 -25.19 16.76 0.27
C ALA A 313 -24.30 17.80 0.99
N LYS A 314 -22.99 17.65 0.87
CA LYS A 314 -21.99 18.72 0.98
C LYS A 314 -20.85 18.42 0.04
#